data_AF-A0A1X1W3K1-F1
#
_entry.id   AF-A0A1X1W3K1-F1
#
_cell.length_a   1.000
_cell.length_b   1.000
_cell.length_c   1.000
_cell.angle_alpha   90.00
_cell.angle_beta   90.00
_cell.angle_gamma   90.00
#
_symmetry.space_group_name_H-M   'P 1'
#
loop_
_entity.id
_entity.type
_entity.pdbx_description
1 polymer ?
#
loop_
_entity_poly.entity_id
_entity_poly.type
_entity_poly.pdbx_seq_one_letter_code
_entity_poly.pdbx_strand_id
1 'polypeptide(L)'
;MAEYRLEDLARVSGVSARNIRAYRERGLLDAPRRVGRSALYDDYHLSQLNTISHLLRKGYNSAHIAEFFASMRQGTDLADILGLQRAVLGPSKKSHNNSTSVTVDPDSDDARKLVEYGLAEIVGGKLRVNDSAAAEILERSPDQRLYARALVRFVEAAAKSVDDLAEAFVASLVELYRTRIGANYLPYADELDEIRRIVQDYRALGENVIAARFDQATRRHIVTSASDYTAGILLGGAWEHWRRGA
;
A
#
# COMPACT_ATOMS: atom_id res chain seq x y z
N MET A 1 15.95 -27.90 18.55
CA MET A 1 15.04 -28.38 17.51
C MET A 1 14.58 -29.76 17.94
N ALA A 2 13.29 -29.94 18.18
CA ALA A 2 12.75 -31.24 18.59
C ALA A 2 12.66 -32.16 17.37
N GLU A 3 12.95 -33.44 17.57
CA GLU A 3 12.85 -34.47 16.54
C GLU A 3 11.63 -35.36 16.80
N TYR A 4 10.79 -35.53 15.79
CA TYR A 4 9.56 -36.31 15.85
C TYR A 4 9.66 -37.54 14.96
N ARG A 5 9.21 -38.68 15.47
CA ARG A 5 8.82 -39.80 14.61
C ARG A 5 7.43 -39.53 14.03
N LEU A 6 7.07 -40.24 12.96
CA LEU A 6 5.80 -40.01 12.27
C LEU A 6 4.57 -40.03 13.20
N GLU A 7 4.51 -40.99 14.13
CA GLU A 7 3.40 -41.12 15.08
C GLU A 7 3.37 -39.96 16.10
N ASP A 8 4.55 -39.51 16.56
CA ASP A 8 4.66 -38.38 17.46
C ASP A 8 4.25 -37.08 16.77
N LEU A 9 4.68 -36.89 15.52
CA LEU A 9 4.29 -35.75 14.69
C LEU A 9 2.78 -35.75 14.43
N ALA A 10 2.18 -36.91 14.18
CA ALA A 10 0.74 -37.04 13.98
C ALA A 10 -0.06 -36.62 15.22
N ARG A 11 0.39 -37.06 16.40
CA ARG A 11 -0.22 -36.68 17.68
C ARG A 11 -0.11 -35.18 17.95
N VAL A 12 1.06 -34.59 17.74
CA VAL A 12 1.31 -33.18 18.05
C VAL A 12 0.67 -32.23 17.03
N SER A 13 0.65 -32.59 15.74
CA SER A 13 0.04 -31.77 14.69
C SER A 13 -1.48 -31.92 14.58
N GLY A 14 -2.06 -32.98 15.16
CA GLY A 14 -3.47 -33.35 14.96
C GLY A 14 -3.77 -33.88 13.56
N VAL A 15 -2.76 -34.08 12.70
CA VAL A 15 -2.90 -34.66 11.36
C VAL A 15 -2.58 -36.15 11.42
N SER A 16 -3.45 -37.00 10.87
CA SER A 16 -3.21 -38.45 10.89
C SER A 16 -1.92 -38.85 10.15
N ALA A 17 -1.23 -39.89 10.63
CA ALA A 17 -0.02 -40.41 9.98
C ALA A 17 -0.25 -40.79 8.50
N ARG A 18 -1.47 -41.23 8.15
CA ARG A 18 -1.90 -41.47 6.76
C ARG A 18 -1.86 -40.20 5.92
N ASN A 19 -2.44 -39.11 6.41
CA ASN A 19 -2.46 -37.83 5.70
C ASN A 19 -1.06 -37.22 5.59
N ILE A 20 -0.23 -37.35 6.62
CA ILE A 20 1.17 -36.89 6.58
C ILE A 20 1.94 -37.59 5.44
N ARG A 21 1.77 -38.91 5.27
CA ARG A 21 2.38 -39.64 4.14
C ARG A 21 1.84 -39.16 2.80
N ALA A 22 0.52 -38.98 2.69
CA ALA A 22 -0.12 -38.48 1.47
C ALA A 22 0.34 -37.05 1.12
N TYR A 23 0.52 -36.17 2.09
CA TYR A 23 1.03 -34.81 1.89
C TYR A 23 2.47 -34.81 1.41
N ARG A 24 3.31 -35.69 1.96
CA ARG A 24 4.68 -35.88 1.47
C ARG A 24 4.72 -36.38 0.03
N GLU A 25 3.92 -37.41 -0.29
CA GLU A 25 3.84 -37.97 -1.66
C GLU A 25 3.37 -36.94 -2.70
N ARG A 26 2.51 -36.01 -2.28
CA ARG A 26 2.00 -34.93 -3.13
C ARG A 26 2.85 -33.66 -3.11
N GLY A 27 3.97 -33.64 -2.39
CA GLY A 27 4.87 -32.49 -2.30
C GLY A 27 4.38 -31.33 -1.41
N LEU A 28 3.33 -31.52 -0.60
CA LEU A 28 2.88 -30.52 0.37
C LEU A 28 3.78 -30.44 1.60
N LEU A 29 4.46 -31.55 1.93
CA LEU A 29 5.34 -31.65 3.09
C LEU A 29 6.74 -32.05 2.64
N ASP A 30 7.75 -31.43 3.24
CA ASP A 30 9.14 -31.69 2.90
C ASP A 30 9.55 -33.12 3.27
N ALA A 31 10.59 -33.59 2.59
CA ALA A 31 11.11 -34.93 2.82
C ALA A 31 11.77 -34.99 4.21
N PRO A 32 11.40 -35.98 5.06
CA PRO A 32 12.01 -36.13 6.37
C PRO A 32 13.47 -36.54 6.22
N ARG A 33 14.27 -36.15 7.22
CA ARG A 33 15.66 -36.62 7.32
C ARG A 33 15.66 -38.12 7.64
N ARG A 34 16.42 -38.90 6.87
CA ARG A 34 16.59 -40.34 7.12
C ARG A 34 17.76 -40.57 8.06
N VAL A 35 17.49 -41.26 9.17
CA VAL A 35 18.51 -41.73 10.11
C VAL A 35 18.34 -43.24 10.25
N GLY A 36 19.25 -43.99 9.61
CA GLY A 36 19.16 -45.44 9.50
C GLY A 36 17.88 -45.88 8.77
N ARG A 37 17.04 -46.69 9.42
CA ARG A 37 15.74 -47.15 8.89
C ARG A 37 14.56 -46.24 9.27
N SER A 38 14.80 -45.15 9.98
CA SER A 38 13.76 -44.27 10.51
C SER A 38 13.74 -42.93 9.78
N ALA A 39 12.53 -42.42 9.53
CA ALA A 39 12.29 -41.06 9.07
C ALA A 39 12.06 -40.15 10.29
N LEU A 40 12.86 -39.10 10.40
CA LEU A 40 12.76 -38.10 11.45
C LEU A 40 12.29 -36.77 10.86
N TYR A 41 11.32 -36.19 11.55
CA TYR A 41 10.73 -34.89 11.27
C TYR A 41 11.18 -33.92 12.35
N ASP A 42 11.09 -32.63 12.10
CA ASP A 42 11.47 -31.59 13.04
C ASP A 42 10.35 -30.55 13.21
N ASP A 43 10.63 -29.50 13.98
CA ASP A 43 9.69 -28.41 14.23
C ASP A 43 9.27 -27.67 12.95
N TYR A 44 10.09 -27.71 11.90
CA TYR A 44 9.74 -27.13 10.60
C TYR A 44 8.61 -27.91 9.94
N HIS A 45 8.68 -29.25 9.96
CA HIS A 45 7.61 -30.11 9.45
C HIS A 45 6.30 -29.94 10.24
N LEU A 46 6.39 -29.72 11.56
CA LEU A 46 5.21 -29.41 12.38
C LEU A 46 4.57 -28.08 11.96
N SER A 47 5.37 -27.05 11.71
CA SER A 47 4.89 -25.75 11.20
C SER A 47 4.23 -25.86 9.82
N GLN A 48 4.82 -26.64 8.91
CA GLN A 48 4.21 -26.93 7.60
C GLN A 48 2.84 -27.62 7.75
N LEU A 49 2.71 -28.63 8.62
CA LEU A 49 1.44 -29.32 8.86
C LEU A 49 0.35 -28.42 9.44
N ASN A 50 0.71 -27.52 10.35
CA ASN A 50 -0.22 -26.53 10.91
C ASN A 50 -0.71 -25.56 9.83
N THR A 51 0.20 -25.12 8.96
CA THR A 51 -0.09 -24.22 7.84
C THR A 51 -1.01 -24.89 6.81
N ILE A 52 -0.69 -26.11 6.39
CA ILE A 52 -1.54 -26.93 5.49
C ILE A 52 -2.95 -27.06 6.07
N SER A 53 -3.06 -27.40 7.36
CA SER A 53 -4.36 -27.57 8.03
C SER A 53 -5.17 -26.28 8.07
N HIS A 54 -4.52 -25.14 8.29
CA HIS A 54 -5.18 -23.83 8.29
C HIS A 54 -5.69 -23.44 6.90
N LEU A 55 -4.89 -23.66 5.85
CA LEU A 55 -5.27 -23.36 4.47
C LEU A 55 -6.41 -24.26 3.98
N LEU A 56 -6.35 -25.56 4.28
CA LEU A 56 -7.44 -26.48 3.96
C LEU A 56 -8.76 -26.07 4.63
N ARG A 57 -8.72 -25.64 5.91
CA ARG A 57 -9.91 -25.13 6.62
C ARG A 57 -10.51 -23.87 5.97
N LYS A 58 -9.70 -23.07 5.29
CA LYS A 58 -10.14 -21.89 4.53
C LYS A 58 -10.66 -22.22 3.13
N GLY A 59 -10.68 -23.49 2.73
CA GLY A 59 -11.24 -23.95 1.45
C GLY A 59 -10.23 -24.00 0.30
N TYR A 60 -8.93 -23.79 0.55
CA TYR A 60 -7.91 -23.96 -0.49
C TYR A 60 -7.73 -25.44 -0.82
N ASN A 61 -7.55 -25.75 -2.11
CA ASN A 61 -7.35 -27.13 -2.55
C ASN A 61 -5.91 -27.61 -2.29
N SER A 62 -5.71 -28.93 -2.18
CA SER A 62 -4.40 -29.50 -1.87
C SER A 62 -3.36 -29.34 -2.99
N ALA A 63 -3.80 -29.21 -4.24
CA ALA A 63 -2.89 -29.04 -5.38
C ALA A 63 -2.23 -27.65 -5.37
N HIS A 64 -3.03 -26.59 -5.17
CA HIS A 64 -2.55 -25.21 -5.04
C HIS A 64 -1.65 -25.03 -3.82
N ILE A 65 -1.96 -25.72 -2.71
CA ILE A 65 -1.09 -25.70 -1.51
C ILE A 65 0.25 -26.37 -1.81
N ALA A 66 0.26 -27.50 -2.54
CA ALA A 66 1.50 -28.19 -2.93
C ALA A 66 2.39 -27.32 -3.81
N GLU A 67 1.79 -26.62 -4.76
CA GLU A 67 2.46 -25.69 -5.66
C GLU A 67 3.07 -24.51 -4.89
N PHE A 68 2.33 -23.91 -3.95
CA PHE A 68 2.86 -22.88 -3.05
C PHE A 68 4.11 -23.33 -2.27
N PHE A 69 4.07 -24.52 -1.66
CA PHE A 69 5.25 -25.06 -0.97
C PHE A 69 6.39 -25.41 -1.94
N ALA A 70 6.09 -25.81 -3.18
CA ALA A 70 7.10 -26.06 -4.20
C ALA A 70 7.81 -24.76 -4.62
N SER A 71 7.07 -23.68 -4.84
CA SER A 71 7.64 -22.35 -5.14
C SER A 71 8.50 -21.83 -3.98
N MET A 72 8.03 -21.99 -2.73
CA MET A 72 8.81 -21.63 -1.53
C MET A 72 10.13 -22.41 -1.44
N ARG A 73 10.15 -23.71 -1.79
CA ARG A 73 11.38 -24.53 -1.81
C ARG A 73 12.34 -24.16 -2.95
N GLN A 74 11.81 -23.65 -4.05
CA GLN A 74 12.59 -23.18 -5.20
C GLN A 74 13.17 -21.77 -4.99
N GLY A 75 12.93 -21.16 -3.83
CA GLY A 75 13.45 -19.84 -3.50
C GLY A 75 12.65 -18.70 -4.10
N THR A 76 11.39 -18.93 -4.53
CA THR A 76 10.42 -17.84 -4.66
C THR A 76 10.15 -17.36 -3.25
N ASP A 77 10.83 -16.30 -2.87
CA ASP A 77 10.88 -15.87 -1.48
C ASP A 77 9.49 -15.42 -1.06
N LEU A 78 9.10 -15.68 0.18
CA LEU A 78 7.99 -14.95 0.78
C LEU A 78 8.27 -13.43 0.69
N ALA A 79 9.55 -13.02 0.64
CA ALA A 79 9.97 -11.67 0.30
C ALA A 79 9.64 -11.22 -1.13
N ASP A 80 9.40 -12.13 -2.08
CA ASP A 80 8.96 -11.81 -3.44
C ASP A 80 7.47 -11.57 -3.50
N ILE A 81 6.67 -12.38 -2.80
CA ILE A 81 5.23 -12.14 -2.62
C ILE A 81 4.99 -10.89 -1.77
N LEU A 82 5.70 -10.74 -0.64
CA LEU A 82 5.68 -9.51 0.16
C LEU A 82 6.29 -8.33 -0.59
N GLY A 83 7.24 -8.57 -1.49
CA GLY A 83 7.89 -7.59 -2.34
C GLY A 83 6.99 -7.10 -3.47
N LEU A 84 6.17 -7.98 -4.04
CA LEU A 84 5.04 -7.66 -4.91
C LEU A 84 3.97 -6.91 -4.15
N GLN A 85 3.57 -7.36 -2.95
CA GLN A 85 2.68 -6.58 -2.10
C GLN A 85 3.27 -5.20 -1.80
N ARG A 86 4.58 -5.07 -1.54
CA ARG A 86 5.24 -3.78 -1.33
C ARG A 86 5.39 -2.95 -2.60
N ALA A 87 5.47 -3.56 -3.78
CA ALA A 87 5.47 -2.83 -5.05
C ALA A 87 4.07 -2.34 -5.42
N VAL A 88 3.04 -3.15 -5.15
CA VAL A 88 1.62 -2.84 -5.34
C VAL A 88 1.13 -1.80 -4.32
N LEU A 89 1.44 -2.01 -3.04
CA LEU A 89 1.14 -1.06 -1.95
C LEU A 89 2.10 0.14 -1.96
N GLY A 90 3.19 0.05 -2.72
CA GLY A 90 4.26 1.02 -2.73
C GLY A 90 5.19 0.96 -1.51
N PRO A 91 6.41 1.51 -1.59
CA PRO A 91 7.10 1.91 -0.37
C PRO A 91 6.17 2.86 0.40
N SER A 92 5.85 2.54 1.65
CA SER A 92 5.36 3.53 2.59
C SER A 92 6.34 4.70 2.49
N LYS A 93 5.88 5.86 2.02
CA LYS A 93 6.68 7.09 2.00
C LYS A 93 6.97 7.42 3.46
N LYS A 94 7.95 6.74 4.06
CA LYS A 94 8.60 7.22 5.27
C LYS A 94 9.21 8.54 4.83
N SER A 95 8.55 9.60 5.26
CA SER A 95 8.92 10.99 5.07
C SER A 95 10.44 11.08 5.18
N HIS A 96 11.09 11.46 4.08
CA HIS A 96 12.55 11.67 4.07
C HIS A 96 12.83 12.82 5.03
N ASN A 97 13.32 12.50 6.23
CA ASN A 97 14.11 13.27 7.22
C ASN A 97 13.94 14.81 7.38
N ASN A 98 12.96 15.45 6.75
CA ASN A 98 12.75 16.89 6.69
C ASN A 98 11.31 17.24 7.10
N SER A 99 10.70 16.44 7.98
CA SER A 99 9.38 16.74 8.55
C SER A 99 9.52 17.83 9.61
N THR A 100 9.16 19.05 9.24
CA THR A 100 9.12 20.22 10.12
C THR A 100 7.90 20.14 11.05
N SER A 101 8.09 20.47 12.32
CA SER A 101 6.99 20.57 13.28
C SER A 101 6.23 21.87 13.04
N VAL A 102 4.93 21.80 12.78
CA VAL A 102 4.08 22.98 12.60
C VAL A 102 3.43 23.32 13.95
N THR A 103 3.27 24.61 14.25
CA THR A 103 2.62 25.11 15.49
C THR A 103 1.10 25.09 15.34
N VAL A 104 0.55 23.99 14.84
CA VAL A 104 -0.90 23.74 14.85
C VAL A 104 -1.22 22.98 16.13
N ASP A 105 -2.32 23.35 16.78
CA ASP A 105 -2.83 22.64 17.95
C ASP A 105 -3.11 21.17 17.57
N PRO A 106 -2.38 20.20 18.13
CA PRO A 106 -2.53 18.79 17.79
C PRO A 106 -3.93 18.24 18.16
N ASP A 107 -4.66 18.92 19.06
CA ASP A 107 -6.00 18.53 19.47
C ASP A 107 -7.11 19.20 18.63
N SER A 108 -6.75 20.00 17.63
CA SER A 108 -7.72 20.58 16.70
C SER A 108 -8.35 19.54 15.77
N ASP A 109 -9.59 19.78 15.35
CA ASP A 109 -10.28 18.93 14.38
C ASP A 109 -9.50 18.84 13.05
N ASP A 110 -8.95 19.98 12.60
CA ASP A 110 -8.13 20.09 11.40
C ASP A 110 -6.86 19.20 11.53
N ALA A 111 -6.20 19.18 12.69
CA ALA A 111 -5.04 18.31 12.94
C ALA A 111 -5.39 16.81 12.91
N ARG A 112 -6.52 16.42 13.53
CA ARG A 112 -6.98 15.02 13.51
C ARG A 112 -7.26 14.55 12.08
N LYS A 113 -7.91 15.38 11.26
CA LYS A 113 -8.19 15.07 9.86
C LYS A 113 -6.92 14.97 9.03
N LEU A 114 -5.94 15.85 9.24
CA LEU A 114 -4.64 15.73 8.56
C LEU A 114 -3.94 14.41 8.88
N VAL A 115 -4.06 13.91 10.12
CA VAL A 115 -3.54 12.59 10.50
C VAL A 115 -4.37 11.46 9.87
N GLU A 116 -5.70 11.56 9.88
CA GLU A 116 -6.61 10.59 9.26
C GLU A 116 -6.33 10.41 7.75
N TYR A 117 -6.10 11.51 7.03
CA TYR A 117 -5.72 11.51 5.62
C TYR A 117 -4.24 11.17 5.37
N GLY A 118 -3.46 10.87 6.42
CA GLY A 118 -2.04 10.51 6.31
C GLY A 118 -1.12 11.67 5.86
N LEU A 119 -1.59 12.91 5.95
CA LEU A 119 -0.84 14.11 5.62
C LEU A 119 0.03 14.62 6.78
N ALA A 120 -0.26 14.16 7.99
CA ALA A 120 0.50 14.49 9.19
C ALA A 120 0.60 13.30 10.17
N GLU A 121 1.50 13.42 11.14
CA GLU A 121 1.66 12.52 12.27
C GLU A 121 1.80 13.34 13.57
N ILE A 122 1.43 12.77 14.72
CA ILE A 122 1.65 13.39 16.03
C ILE A 122 2.89 12.76 16.65
N VAL A 123 3.96 13.55 16.82
CA VAL A 123 5.21 13.10 17.44
C VAL A 123 5.56 14.04 18.57
N GLY A 124 5.71 13.49 19.78
CA GLY A 124 6.08 14.28 20.96
C GLY A 124 5.08 15.41 21.29
N GLY A 125 3.79 15.20 21.01
CA GLY A 125 2.75 16.21 21.24
C GLY A 125 2.75 17.37 20.25
N LYS A 126 3.41 17.24 19.10
CA LYS A 126 3.39 18.22 18.01
C LYS A 126 2.90 17.56 16.72
N LEU A 127 2.15 18.33 15.94
CA LEU A 127 1.76 17.94 14.59
C LEU A 127 2.96 18.10 13.64
N ARG A 128 3.32 17.02 12.96
CA ARG A 128 4.36 17.00 11.92
C ARG A 128 3.72 16.66 10.59
N VAL A 129 3.90 17.52 9.61
CA VAL A 129 3.38 17.31 8.27
C VAL A 129 4.34 16.41 7.49
N ASN A 130 3.80 15.41 6.80
CA ASN A 130 4.58 14.36 6.14
C ASN A 130 5.25 14.85 4.85
N ASP A 131 4.60 15.79 4.16
CA ASP A 131 5.08 16.44 2.95
C ASP A 131 5.89 17.69 3.29
N SER A 132 7.15 17.73 2.85
CA SER A 132 8.08 18.81 3.19
C SER A 132 7.68 20.15 2.56
N ALA A 133 7.12 20.14 1.34
CA ALA A 133 6.69 21.37 0.68
C ALA A 133 5.45 21.95 1.38
N ALA A 134 4.50 21.10 1.78
CA ALA A 134 3.36 21.51 2.59
C ALA A 134 3.80 22.05 3.96
N ALA A 135 4.78 21.40 4.60
CA ALA A 135 5.33 21.84 5.88
C ALA A 135 5.99 23.23 5.77
N GLU A 136 6.83 23.46 4.76
CA GLU A 136 7.48 24.76 4.51
C GLU A 136 6.44 25.87 4.24
N ILE A 137 5.38 25.57 3.47
CA ILE A 137 4.30 26.53 3.19
C ILE A 137 3.57 26.89 4.49
N LEU A 138 3.21 25.90 5.31
CA LEU A 138 2.54 26.14 6.58
C LEU A 138 3.42 26.92 7.56
N GLU A 139 4.70 26.60 7.64
CA GLU A 139 5.64 27.25 8.56
C GLU A 139 5.76 28.75 8.28
N ARG A 140 5.94 29.15 7.02
CA ARG A 140 6.06 30.56 6.62
C ARG A 140 4.73 31.31 6.53
N SER A 141 3.60 30.63 6.73
CA SER A 141 2.28 31.23 6.59
C SER A 141 1.94 32.11 7.80
N PRO A 142 1.38 33.32 7.60
CA PRO A 142 1.03 34.22 8.69
C PRO A 142 -0.11 33.67 9.58
N ASP A 143 -0.98 32.83 9.03
CA ASP A 143 -2.02 32.10 9.77
C ASP A 143 -1.98 30.61 9.42
N GLN A 144 -1.18 29.85 10.16
CA GLN A 144 -1.01 28.41 9.93
C GLN A 144 -2.33 27.64 10.05
N ARG A 145 -3.27 28.11 10.90
CA ARG A 145 -4.57 27.44 11.12
C ARG A 145 -5.47 27.60 9.90
N LEU A 146 -5.51 28.80 9.32
CA LEU A 146 -6.29 29.06 8.10
C LEU A 146 -5.81 28.18 6.94
N TYR A 147 -4.49 28.08 6.74
CA TYR A 147 -3.91 27.27 5.67
C TYR A 147 -4.12 25.77 5.91
N ALA A 148 -3.96 25.29 7.14
CA ALA A 148 -4.24 23.89 7.49
C ALA A 148 -5.71 23.53 7.22
N ARG A 149 -6.65 24.40 7.61
CA ARG A 149 -8.09 24.20 7.34
C ARG A 149 -8.40 24.20 5.85
N ALA A 150 -7.80 25.12 5.08
CA ALA A 150 -7.98 25.15 3.63
C ALA A 150 -7.47 23.85 2.98
N LEU A 151 -6.33 23.34 3.44
CA LEU A 151 -5.78 22.06 2.99
C LEU A 151 -6.71 20.90 3.31
N VAL A 152 -7.22 20.79 4.54
CA VAL A 152 -8.18 19.75 4.93
C VAL A 152 -9.42 19.79 4.05
N ARG A 153 -10.03 20.97 3.87
CA ARG A 153 -11.23 21.11 3.01
C ARG A 153 -10.98 20.69 1.57
N PHE A 154 -9.81 21.04 1.03
CA PHE A 154 -9.42 20.64 -0.31
C PHE A 154 -9.29 19.12 -0.43
N VAL A 155 -8.62 18.48 0.54
CA VAL A 155 -8.42 17.03 0.58
C VAL A 155 -9.75 16.30 0.73
N GLU A 156 -10.62 16.74 1.64
CA GLU A 156 -11.96 16.19 1.82
C GLU A 156 -12.80 16.27 0.53
N ALA A 157 -12.78 17.43 -0.15
CA ALA A 157 -13.51 17.62 -1.40
C ALA A 157 -12.94 16.78 -2.55
N ALA A 158 -11.63 16.52 -2.54
CA ALA A 158 -10.96 15.76 -3.59
C ALA A 158 -10.96 14.24 -3.33
N ALA A 159 -11.19 13.77 -2.10
CA ALA A 159 -10.99 12.38 -1.68
C ALA A 159 -11.68 11.38 -2.62
N LYS A 160 -12.99 11.56 -2.86
CA LYS A 160 -13.75 10.68 -3.75
C LYS A 160 -13.21 10.68 -5.18
N SER A 161 -12.93 11.86 -5.73
CA SER A 161 -12.41 12.00 -7.10
C SER A 161 -11.03 11.34 -7.25
N VAL A 162 -10.20 11.40 -6.22
CA VAL A 162 -8.89 10.73 -6.19
C VAL A 162 -9.06 9.22 -6.14
N ASP A 163 -9.99 8.71 -5.33
CA ASP A 163 -10.31 7.28 -5.25
C ASP A 163 -10.86 6.76 -6.60
N ASP A 164 -11.81 7.47 -7.22
CA ASP A 164 -12.37 7.12 -8.53
C ASP A 164 -11.27 7.07 -9.61
N LEU A 165 -10.32 8.01 -9.58
CA LEU A 165 -9.16 8.02 -10.49
C LEU A 165 -8.20 6.84 -10.23
N ALA A 166 -7.94 6.52 -8.95
CA ALA A 166 -7.10 5.39 -8.58
C ALA A 166 -7.73 4.06 -9.02
N GLU A 167 -9.04 3.89 -8.84
CA GLU A 167 -9.79 2.72 -9.30
C GLU A 167 -9.70 2.57 -10.83
N ALA A 168 -9.95 3.65 -11.58
CA ALA A 168 -9.87 3.63 -13.04
C ALA A 168 -8.44 3.29 -13.54
N PHE A 169 -7.42 3.79 -12.85
CA PHE A 169 -6.04 3.50 -13.16
C PHE A 169 -5.70 2.02 -12.93
N VAL A 170 -6.09 1.46 -11.78
CA VAL A 170 -5.89 0.04 -11.44
C VAL A 170 -6.66 -0.86 -12.40
N ALA A 171 -7.91 -0.53 -12.73
CA ALA A 171 -8.71 -1.28 -13.69
C ALA A 171 -8.04 -1.35 -15.07
N SER A 172 -7.47 -0.24 -15.53
CA SER A 172 -6.75 -0.17 -16.80
C SER A 172 -5.50 -1.06 -16.80
N LEU A 173 -4.78 -1.09 -15.68
CA LEU A 173 -3.62 -1.98 -15.48
C LEU A 173 -4.01 -3.47 -15.50
N VAL A 174 -5.07 -3.83 -14.79
CA VAL A 174 -5.58 -5.21 -14.74
C VAL A 174 -5.99 -5.68 -16.12
N GLU A 175 -6.68 -4.85 -16.90
CA GLU A 175 -7.09 -5.18 -18.27
C GLU A 175 -5.91 -5.35 -19.23
N LEU A 176 -4.90 -4.48 -19.14
CA LEU A 176 -3.66 -4.63 -19.91
C LEU A 176 -2.98 -5.97 -19.63
N TYR A 177 -2.87 -6.34 -18.35
CA TYR A 177 -2.28 -7.60 -17.92
C TYR A 177 -3.08 -8.83 -18.39
N ARG A 178 -4.41 -8.78 -18.25
CA ARG A 178 -5.30 -9.86 -18.71
C ARG A 178 -5.18 -10.12 -20.21
N THR A 179 -5.10 -9.05 -21.00
CA THR A 179 -4.97 -9.16 -22.46
C THR A 179 -3.60 -9.73 -22.87
N ARG A 180 -2.54 -9.41 -22.10
CA ARG A 180 -1.17 -9.83 -22.39
C ARG A 180 -0.87 -11.28 -21.98
N ILE A 181 -1.38 -11.72 -20.82
CA ILE A 181 -0.92 -12.94 -20.14
C ILE A 181 -2.05 -14.01 -20.04
N GLY A 182 -3.32 -13.62 -20.15
CA GLY A 182 -4.47 -14.52 -20.01
C GLY A 182 -4.94 -14.70 -18.55
N ALA A 183 -6.23 -14.94 -18.35
CA ALA A 183 -6.90 -14.84 -17.03
C ALA A 183 -6.49 -15.89 -15.96
N ASN A 184 -5.75 -16.94 -16.35
CA ASN A 184 -5.41 -18.08 -15.48
C ASN A 184 -3.90 -18.32 -15.32
N TYR A 185 -3.08 -17.28 -15.52
CA TYR A 185 -1.63 -17.42 -15.46
C TYR A 185 -1.09 -17.07 -14.06
N LEU A 186 -0.35 -18.00 -13.45
CA LEU A 186 0.54 -17.69 -12.34
C LEU A 186 1.95 -17.43 -12.90
N PRO A 187 2.58 -16.28 -12.58
CA PRO A 187 3.93 -15.99 -13.04
C PRO A 187 4.97 -16.90 -12.36
N TYR A 188 5.98 -17.31 -13.10
CA TYR A 188 7.17 -17.97 -12.54
C TYR A 188 8.00 -16.98 -11.71
N ALA A 189 8.88 -17.48 -10.84
CA ALA A 189 9.64 -16.65 -9.90
C ALA A 189 10.48 -15.54 -10.57
N ASP A 190 11.01 -15.81 -11.75
CA ASP A 190 11.76 -14.90 -12.61
C ASP A 190 10.88 -13.82 -13.28
N GLU A 191 9.60 -14.10 -13.49
CA GLU A 191 8.62 -13.17 -14.04
C GLU A 191 8.04 -12.21 -12.99
N LEU A 192 8.09 -12.59 -11.70
CA LEU A 192 7.63 -11.75 -10.60
C LEU A 192 8.42 -10.44 -10.48
N ASP A 193 9.72 -10.48 -10.78
CA ASP A 193 10.57 -9.28 -10.81
C ASP A 193 10.24 -8.36 -11.97
N GLU A 194 9.90 -8.91 -13.13
CA GLU A 194 9.43 -8.15 -14.28
C GLU A 194 8.09 -7.47 -13.98
N ILE A 195 7.14 -8.22 -13.40
CA ILE A 195 5.84 -7.69 -12.98
C ILE A 195 6.00 -6.59 -11.95
N ARG A 196 6.88 -6.79 -10.97
CA ARG A 196 7.21 -5.77 -9.96
C ARG A 196 7.68 -4.47 -10.61
N ARG A 197 8.59 -4.57 -11.59
CA ARG A 197 9.15 -3.44 -12.31
C ARG A 197 8.08 -2.69 -13.11
N ILE A 198 7.24 -3.43 -13.83
CA ILE A 198 6.12 -2.86 -14.59
C ILE A 198 5.14 -2.12 -13.68
N VAL A 199 4.76 -2.71 -12.53
CA VAL A 199 3.87 -2.07 -11.56
C VAL A 199 4.48 -0.78 -11.01
N GLN A 200 5.79 -0.79 -10.71
CA GLN A 200 6.51 0.40 -10.24
C GLN A 200 6.57 1.50 -11.30
N ASP A 201 6.90 1.15 -12.55
CA ASP A 201 6.98 2.08 -13.67
C ASP A 201 5.62 2.72 -13.96
N TYR A 202 4.55 1.91 -13.95
CA TYR A 202 3.19 2.41 -14.12
C TYR A 202 2.78 3.34 -12.99
N ARG A 203 3.07 3.00 -11.74
CA ARG A 203 2.76 3.89 -10.61
C ARG A 203 3.46 5.24 -10.75
N ALA A 204 4.76 5.23 -11.06
CA ALA A 204 5.53 6.45 -11.27
C ALA A 204 4.97 7.27 -12.44
N LEU A 205 4.57 6.61 -13.53
CA LEU A 205 3.91 7.25 -14.66
C LEU A 205 2.57 7.89 -14.25
N GLY A 206 1.73 7.15 -13.51
CA GLY A 206 0.44 7.62 -13.02
C GLY A 206 0.58 8.85 -12.12
N GLU A 207 1.50 8.82 -11.15
CA GLU A 207 1.80 9.95 -10.26
C GLU A 207 2.20 11.21 -11.05
N ASN A 208 3.10 11.08 -12.01
CA ASN A 208 3.57 12.19 -12.84
C ASN A 208 2.46 12.75 -13.75
N VAL A 209 1.68 11.87 -14.39
CA VAL A 209 0.59 12.30 -15.29
C VAL A 209 -0.51 13.00 -14.51
N ILE A 210 -0.91 12.47 -13.34
CA ILE A 210 -1.93 13.10 -12.50
C ILE A 210 -1.46 14.46 -12.00
N ALA A 211 -0.22 14.58 -11.52
CA ALA A 211 0.35 15.86 -11.08
C ALA A 211 0.36 16.91 -12.21
N ALA A 212 0.81 16.53 -13.41
CA ALA A 212 0.83 17.41 -14.57
C ALA A 212 -0.58 17.83 -15.00
N ARG A 213 -1.53 16.90 -15.02
CA ARG A 213 -2.95 17.18 -15.34
C ARG A 213 -3.59 18.11 -14.30
N PHE A 214 -3.29 17.90 -13.03
CA PHE A 214 -3.78 18.75 -11.95
C PHE A 214 -3.22 20.18 -12.04
N ASP A 215 -1.92 20.36 -12.29
CA ASP A 215 -1.32 21.68 -12.51
C ASP A 215 -1.95 22.39 -13.72
N GLN A 216 -2.15 21.67 -14.83
CA GLN A 216 -2.81 22.21 -16.01
C GLN A 216 -4.26 22.66 -15.72
N ALA A 217 -5.05 21.82 -15.03
CA ALA A 217 -6.43 22.14 -14.66
C ALA A 217 -6.50 23.33 -13.70
N THR A 218 -5.63 23.36 -12.69
CA THR A 218 -5.53 24.44 -11.71
C THR A 218 -5.22 25.76 -12.39
N ARG A 219 -4.20 25.80 -13.27
CA ARG A 219 -3.86 27.01 -14.04
C ARG A 219 -5.05 27.51 -14.86
N ARG A 220 -5.77 26.61 -15.54
CA ARG A 220 -6.96 26.96 -16.31
C ARG A 220 -8.02 27.61 -15.43
N HIS A 221 -8.34 27.02 -14.28
CA HIS A 221 -9.36 27.56 -13.38
C HIS A 221 -8.93 28.85 -12.69
N ILE A 222 -7.65 29.00 -12.31
CA ILE A 222 -7.12 30.25 -11.75
C ILE A 222 -7.26 31.38 -12.77
N VAL A 223 -6.90 31.15 -14.04
CA VAL A 223 -7.00 32.18 -15.08
C VAL A 223 -8.46 32.58 -15.33
N THR A 224 -9.38 31.62 -15.36
CA THR A 224 -10.82 31.89 -15.49
C THR A 224 -11.36 32.67 -14.29
N SER A 225 -11.08 32.24 -13.07
CA SER A 225 -11.53 32.93 -11.85
C SER A 225 -10.91 34.31 -11.68
N ALA A 226 -9.64 34.52 -12.06
CA ALA A 226 -9.02 35.84 -12.06
C ALA A 226 -9.65 36.78 -13.09
N SER A 227 -10.03 36.25 -14.26
CA SER A 227 -10.77 37.00 -15.29
C SER A 227 -12.17 37.38 -14.80
N ASP A 228 -12.87 36.46 -14.14
CA ASP A 228 -14.20 36.71 -13.58
C ASP A 228 -14.16 37.67 -12.39
N TYR A 229 -13.13 37.58 -11.54
CA TYR A 229 -12.92 38.49 -10.41
C TYR A 229 -12.57 39.90 -10.89
N THR A 230 -11.64 40.02 -11.85
CA THR A 230 -11.28 41.31 -12.44
C THR A 230 -12.44 41.91 -13.23
N ALA A 231 -13.18 41.10 -14.00
CA ALA A 231 -14.41 41.54 -14.67
C ALA A 231 -15.49 41.94 -13.65
N GLY A 232 -15.64 41.21 -12.54
CA GLY A 232 -16.57 41.53 -11.47
C GLY A 232 -16.25 42.85 -10.77
N ILE A 233 -14.97 43.15 -10.53
CA ILE A 233 -14.52 44.44 -10.00
C ILE A 233 -14.72 45.56 -11.03
N LEU A 234 -14.35 45.33 -12.29
CA LEU A 234 -14.44 46.34 -13.35
C LEU A 234 -15.89 46.67 -13.77
N LEU A 235 -16.79 45.68 -13.78
CA LEU A 235 -18.18 45.82 -14.19
C LEU A 235 -19.13 46.11 -13.02
N GLY A 236 -18.79 45.68 -11.81
CA GLY A 236 -19.60 45.87 -10.60
C GLY A 236 -19.33 47.16 -9.82
N GLY A 237 -18.25 47.89 -10.14
CA GLY A 237 -17.96 49.20 -9.56
C GLY A 237 -17.63 49.23 -8.06
N ALA A 238 -17.39 48.07 -7.42
CA ALA A 238 -17.08 47.97 -6.01
C ALA A 238 -15.59 48.29 -5.73
N TRP A 239 -15.21 49.55 -5.89
CA TRP A 239 -13.97 50.07 -5.32
C TRP A 239 -14.22 50.38 -3.83
N GLU A 240 -13.89 49.44 -2.94
CA GLU A 240 -13.81 49.78 -1.50
C GLU A 240 -12.59 50.67 -1.26
N HIS A 241 -12.85 51.97 -1.20
CA HIS A 241 -11.88 53.00 -0.83
C HIS A 241 -11.52 52.83 0.65
N TRP A 242 -10.38 52.20 0.95
CA TRP A 242 -9.78 52.27 2.28
C TRP A 242 -9.45 53.73 2.61
N ARG A 243 -10.34 54.38 3.36
CA ARG A 243 -10.06 55.65 4.04
C ARG A 243 -9.08 55.37 5.17
N ARG A 244 -7.81 55.71 4.96
CA ARG A 244 -6.92 56.06 6.07
C ARG A 244 -7.32 57.46 6.54
N GLY A 245 -7.91 57.54 7.73
CA GLY A 245 -8.27 58.80 8.37
C GLY A 245 -7.91 58.76 9.86
N ALA A 246 -6.99 59.67 10.20
CA ALA A 246 -6.56 60.16 11.52
C ALA A 246 -5.85 59.18 12.46
#